data_AF-A0A9X8N3V3-F1
#
_entry.id   AF-A0A9X8N3V3-F1
#
_cell.length_a   1.000
_cell.length_b   1.000
_cell.length_c   1.000
_cell.angle_alpha   90.00
_cell.angle_beta   90.00
_cell.angle_gamma   90.00
#
_symmetry.space_group_name_H-M   'P 1'
#
loop_
_entity.id
_entity.type
_entity.pdbx_description
1 polymer ?
#
loop_
_entity_poly.entity_id
_entity_poly.type
_entity_poly.pdbx_seq_one_letter_code
_entity_poly.pdbx_strand_id
1 'polypeptide(L)'
;MDPGDWPGNLGAGLLPAPDGSCQGVFLRYDLFGGRGPAMIIGNLPEGSPAREVEEGQVPFEVAQLLAALGNDEPVTVVETEDTPVMHQDNLLIVKRIKCSESRISCVQFDRNDGVLVTIASWDRPITDDLYALLKPLPAELFQQG
;
A
#
# COMPACT_ATOMS: atom_id res chain seq x y z
N MET A 1 -16.13 0.64 -10.40
CA MET A 1 -15.52 1.93 -10.72
C MET A 1 -14.41 1.65 -11.70
N ASP A 2 -14.42 2.36 -12.82
CA ASP A 2 -13.34 2.35 -13.80
C ASP A 2 -12.14 3.08 -13.16
N PRO A 3 -10.89 2.62 -13.32
CA PRO A 3 -9.70 3.37 -12.91
C PRO A 3 -9.67 4.84 -13.38
N GLY A 4 -10.37 5.17 -14.47
CA GLY A 4 -10.56 6.55 -14.96
C GLY A 4 -11.53 7.43 -14.13
N ASP A 5 -12.29 6.85 -13.20
CA ASP A 5 -13.25 7.59 -12.37
C ASP A 5 -12.61 8.27 -11.13
N TRP A 6 -11.31 8.03 -10.90
CA TRP A 6 -10.61 8.57 -9.73
C TRP A 6 -9.96 9.94 -10.06
N PRO A 7 -10.13 10.97 -9.21
CA PRO A 7 -9.53 12.28 -9.44
C PRO A 7 -8.00 12.22 -9.27
N GLY A 8 -7.23 12.28 -10.36
CA GLY A 8 -5.76 12.33 -10.31
C GLY A 8 -5.06 11.64 -11.48
N ASN A 9 -3.72 11.69 -11.51
CA ASN A 9 -2.94 10.81 -12.40
C ASN A 9 -2.71 9.47 -11.71
N LEU A 10 -3.25 8.40 -12.30
CA LEU A 10 -3.04 7.02 -11.87
C LEU A 10 -1.82 6.43 -12.59
N GLY A 11 -0.85 5.94 -11.83
CA GLY A 11 0.21 5.08 -12.34
C GLY A 11 0.11 3.69 -11.74
N ALA A 12 0.21 2.64 -12.56
CA ALA A 12 0.37 1.27 -12.10
C ALA A 12 1.77 0.77 -12.47
N GLY A 13 2.40 0.02 -11.58
CA GLY A 13 3.66 -0.63 -11.88
C GLY A 13 3.80 -1.99 -11.20
N LEU A 14 4.73 -2.77 -11.72
CA LEU A 14 5.06 -4.10 -11.24
C LEU A 14 6.42 -4.07 -10.56
N LEU A 15 6.58 -4.87 -9.51
CA LEU A 15 7.88 -5.20 -8.92
C LEU A 15 8.33 -6.55 -9.51
N PRO A 16 9.20 -6.58 -10.52
CA PRO A 16 9.66 -7.83 -11.11
C PRO A 16 10.77 -8.46 -10.27
N ALA A 17 10.72 -9.78 -10.10
CA ALA A 17 11.84 -10.56 -9.61
C ALA A 17 12.91 -10.73 -10.69
N PRO A 18 14.16 -11.05 -10.31
CA PRO A 18 15.21 -11.42 -11.26
C PRO A 18 14.87 -12.62 -12.15
N ASP A 19 13.99 -13.51 -11.69
CA ASP A 19 13.52 -14.69 -12.43
C ASP A 19 12.29 -14.41 -13.32
N GLY A 20 11.82 -13.16 -13.37
CA GLY A 20 10.68 -12.74 -14.18
C GLY A 20 9.32 -12.81 -13.47
N SER A 21 9.25 -13.41 -12.27
CA SER A 21 8.01 -13.47 -11.50
C SER A 21 7.58 -12.10 -10.95
N CYS A 22 6.28 -11.93 -10.68
CA CYS A 22 5.76 -10.69 -10.08
C CYS A 22 5.86 -10.73 -8.56
N GLN A 23 6.68 -9.85 -7.98
CA GLN A 23 6.83 -9.68 -6.53
C GLN A 23 5.89 -8.62 -5.95
N GLY A 24 5.08 -7.98 -6.78
CA GLY A 24 4.09 -7.01 -6.29
C GLY A 24 3.52 -6.13 -7.39
N VAL A 25 2.32 -5.62 -7.13
CA VAL A 25 1.67 -4.58 -7.94
C VAL A 25 1.50 -3.36 -7.08
N PHE A 26 1.87 -2.18 -7.60
CA PHE A 26 1.64 -0.92 -6.91
C PHE A 26 0.80 0.02 -7.75
N LEU A 27 -0.11 0.72 -7.07
CA LEU A 27 -0.92 1.80 -7.61
C LEU A 27 -0.46 3.11 -6.98
N ARG A 28 -0.16 4.09 -7.82
CA ARG A 28 0.27 5.43 -7.45
C ARG A 28 -0.82 6.41 -7.82
N TYR A 29 -1.33 7.15 -6.84
CA TYR A 29 -2.36 8.16 -7.05
C TYR A 29 -1.79 9.55 -6.80
N ASP A 30 -1.72 10.37 -7.85
CA ASP A 30 -1.45 11.81 -7.73
C ASP A 30 -2.77 12.57 -7.56
N LEU A 31 -3.16 12.79 -6.31
CA LEU A 31 -4.35 13.58 -5.96
C LEU A 31 -4.06 15.10 -5.92
N PHE A 32 -2.83 15.52 -6.25
CA PHE A 32 -2.39 16.91 -6.19
C PHE A 32 -2.17 17.56 -7.56
N GLY A 33 -2.63 16.90 -8.63
CA GLY A 33 -2.62 17.46 -9.98
C GLY A 33 -1.22 17.66 -10.56
N GLY A 34 -0.32 16.69 -10.35
CA GLY A 34 1.03 16.68 -10.94
C GLY A 34 2.15 17.07 -9.97
N ARG A 35 1.87 17.15 -8.65
CA ARG A 35 2.85 17.54 -7.62
C ARG A 35 3.46 16.38 -6.86
N GLY A 36 3.12 15.14 -7.22
CA GLY A 36 3.61 13.94 -6.55
C GLY A 36 2.47 13.04 -6.07
N PRO A 37 2.77 11.79 -5.69
CA PRO A 37 1.73 10.90 -5.22
C PRO A 37 1.23 11.34 -3.85
N ALA A 38 -0.09 11.41 -3.72
CA ALA A 38 -0.73 11.54 -2.42
C ALA A 38 -0.90 10.18 -1.75
N MET A 39 -0.89 9.10 -2.53
CA MET A 39 -1.11 7.74 -2.03
C MET A 39 -0.40 6.69 -2.88
N ILE A 40 0.13 5.66 -2.22
CA ILE A 40 0.64 4.43 -2.82
C ILE A 40 -0.10 3.25 -2.20
N ILE A 41 -0.57 2.33 -3.04
CA ILE A 41 -1.18 1.07 -2.62
C ILE A 41 -0.35 -0.08 -3.19
N GLY A 42 0.26 -0.87 -2.32
CA GLY A 42 1.00 -2.07 -2.68
C GLY A 42 0.17 -3.32 -2.44
N ASN A 43 0.22 -4.25 -3.39
CA ASN A 43 -0.33 -5.59 -3.29
C ASN A 43 0.83 -6.57 -3.44
N LEU A 44 1.27 -7.15 -2.33
CA LEU A 44 2.45 -7.99 -2.26
C LEU A 44 2.05 -9.45 -2.03
N PRO A 45 2.31 -10.36 -2.99
CA PRO A 45 2.00 -11.78 -2.84
C PRO A 45 2.96 -12.46 -1.86
N GLU A 46 2.58 -13.65 -1.39
CA GLU A 46 3.44 -14.51 -0.57
C GLU A 46 4.81 -14.77 -1.20
N GLY A 47 5.85 -14.73 -0.37
CA GLY A 47 7.24 -14.85 -0.80
C GLY A 47 7.85 -13.57 -1.40
N SER A 48 7.08 -12.49 -1.56
CA SER A 48 7.66 -11.21 -1.99
C SER A 48 8.62 -10.65 -0.95
N PRO A 49 9.89 -10.36 -1.31
CA PRO A 49 10.85 -9.76 -0.39
C PRO A 49 10.40 -8.41 0.17
N ALA A 50 9.53 -7.69 -0.57
CA ALA A 50 9.00 -6.40 -0.12
C ALA A 50 8.00 -6.53 1.04
N ARG A 51 7.49 -7.73 1.34
CA ARG A 51 6.68 -8.00 2.54
C ARG A 51 7.54 -8.06 3.80
N GLU A 52 8.79 -8.47 3.67
CA GLU A 52 9.69 -8.70 4.79
C GLU A 52 10.31 -7.36 5.22
N VAL A 53 9.90 -6.87 6.39
CA VAL A 53 10.34 -5.58 6.94
C VAL A 53 10.97 -5.81 8.30
N GLU A 54 12.18 -5.29 8.51
CA GLU A 54 12.86 -5.39 9.80
C GLU A 54 12.12 -4.57 10.88
N GLU A 55 12.35 -4.91 12.16
CA GLU A 55 11.74 -4.18 13.28
C GLU A 55 12.11 -2.69 13.23
N GLY A 56 11.10 -1.82 13.27
CA GLY A 56 11.28 -0.37 13.23
C GLY A 56 11.45 0.23 11.82
N GLN A 57 11.63 -0.60 10.78
CA GLN A 57 11.69 -0.14 9.40
C GLN A 57 10.28 0.15 8.86
N VAL A 58 10.16 1.19 8.02
CA VAL A 58 8.89 1.49 7.36
C VAL A 58 8.59 0.50 6.22
N PRO A 59 7.31 0.19 5.95
CA PRO A 59 6.94 -0.60 4.78
C PRO A 59 7.46 -0.02 3.46
N PHE A 60 7.66 -0.90 2.47
CA PHE A 60 8.15 -0.51 1.15
C PHE A 60 7.32 0.63 0.52
N GLU A 61 6.00 0.58 0.63
CA GLU A 61 5.10 1.60 0.06
C GLU A 61 5.29 2.98 0.71
N VAL A 62 5.60 3.02 2.00
CA VAL A 62 5.93 4.26 2.71
C VAL A 62 7.25 4.82 2.19
N ALA A 63 8.28 3.97 2.03
CA ALA A 63 9.57 4.39 1.47
C ALA A 63 9.41 4.92 0.03
N GLN A 64 8.61 4.26 -0.81
CA GLN A 64 8.33 4.73 -2.18
C GLN A 64 7.58 6.06 -2.20
N LEU A 65 6.62 6.26 -1.28
CA LEU A 65 5.86 7.50 -1.17
C LEU A 65 6.78 8.66 -0.79
N LEU A 66 7.62 8.46 0.24
CA LEU A 66 8.59 9.44 0.71
C LEU A 66 9.61 9.80 -0.38
N ALA A 67 10.16 8.80 -1.08
CA ALA A 67 11.08 9.02 -2.18
C ALA A 67 10.43 9.84 -3.32
N ALA A 68 9.17 9.53 -3.65
CA ALA A 68 8.44 10.26 -4.68
C ALA A 68 8.05 11.70 -4.27
N LEU A 69 8.02 11.99 -2.97
CA LEU A 69 7.84 13.33 -2.42
C LEU A 69 9.17 14.07 -2.21
N GLY A 70 10.31 13.43 -2.47
CA GLY A 70 11.65 14.00 -2.26
C GLY A 70 12.01 14.19 -0.79
N ASN A 71 11.48 13.32 0.09
CA ASN A 71 11.83 13.35 1.50
C ASN A 71 13.17 12.62 1.73
N ASP A 72 14.18 13.37 2.13
CA ASP A 72 15.53 12.86 2.41
C ASP A 72 15.77 12.55 3.91
N GLU A 73 14.79 12.86 4.77
CA GLU A 73 14.89 12.59 6.21
C GLU A 73 14.60 11.12 6.55
N PRO A 74 15.35 10.51 7.48
CA PRO A 74 15.09 9.13 7.89
C PRO A 74 13.75 9.02 8.63
N VAL A 75 12.91 8.08 8.19
CA VAL A 75 11.61 7.78 8.82
C VAL A 75 11.63 6.37 9.37
N THR A 76 11.09 6.20 10.58
CA THR A 76 10.99 4.91 11.29
C THR A 76 9.57 4.64 11.74
N VAL A 77 9.25 3.38 12.00
CA VAL A 77 8.00 3.00 12.67
C VAL A 77 8.14 3.27 14.16
N VAL A 78 7.16 3.96 14.74
CA VAL A 78 7.13 4.30 16.17
C VAL A 78 6.06 3.53 16.93
N GLU A 79 5.02 3.06 16.24
CA GLU A 79 3.89 2.35 16.86
C GLU A 79 3.14 1.53 15.81
N THR A 80 2.58 0.40 16.23
CA THR A 80 1.68 -0.43 15.43
C THR A 80 0.49 -0.87 16.27
N GLU A 81 -0.71 -0.80 15.69
CA GLU A 81 -1.96 -1.16 16.38
C GLU A 81 -2.86 -2.00 15.46
N ASP A 82 -3.32 -3.15 15.93
CA ASP A 82 -4.28 -3.98 15.19
C ASP A 82 -5.72 -3.57 15.53
N THR A 83 -6.49 -3.20 14.51
CA THR A 83 -7.88 -2.78 14.61
C THR A 83 -8.79 -3.76 13.85
N PRO A 84 -9.81 -4.36 14.49
CA PRO A 84 -10.81 -5.15 13.78
C PRO A 84 -11.74 -4.24 12.97
N VAL A 85 -11.92 -4.53 11.69
CA VAL A 85 -12.83 -3.81 10.79
C VAL A 85 -13.78 -4.80 10.13
N MET A 86 -15.08 -4.51 10.19
CA MET A 86 -16.08 -5.30 9.48
C MET A 86 -16.14 -4.88 8.01
N HIS A 87 -15.93 -5.82 7.11
CA HIS A 87 -16.12 -5.62 5.67
C HIS A 87 -17.15 -6.61 5.14
N GLN A 88 -18.35 -6.10 4.86
CA GLN A 88 -19.53 -6.94 4.55
C GLN A 88 -19.73 -7.97 5.68
N ASP A 89 -19.70 -9.26 5.37
CA ASP A 89 -19.84 -10.36 6.33
C ASP A 89 -18.48 -10.90 6.84
N ASN A 90 -17.37 -10.26 6.46
CA ASN A 90 -16.02 -10.69 6.82
C ASN A 90 -15.38 -9.76 7.86
N LEU A 91 -14.68 -10.34 8.83
CA LEU A 91 -13.84 -9.61 9.76
C LEU A 91 -12.43 -9.45 9.15
N LEU A 92 -12.00 -8.21 8.96
CA LEU A 92 -10.65 -7.86 8.53
C LEU A 92 -9.86 -7.34 9.73
N ILE A 93 -8.65 -7.85 9.96
CA ILE A 93 -7.73 -7.29 10.94
C ILE A 93 -6.82 -6.31 10.23
N VAL A 94 -6.97 -5.02 10.53
CA VAL A 94 -6.20 -3.93 9.92
C VAL A 94 -5.13 -3.47 10.89
N LYS A 95 -3.86 -3.62 10.52
CA LYS A 95 -2.72 -3.08 11.24
C LYS A 95 -2.49 -1.63 10.85
N ARG A 96 -2.66 -0.70 11.78
CA ARG A 96 -2.31 0.72 11.62
C ARG A 96 -0.85 0.91 12.02
N ILE A 97 -0.09 1.61 11.19
CA ILE A 97 1.35 1.83 11.36
C ILE A 97 1.59 3.33 11.48
N LYS A 98 2.15 3.73 12.62
CA LYS A 98 2.54 5.12 12.87
C LYS A 98 4.02 5.27 12.60
N CYS A 99 4.35 6.29 11.80
CA CYS A 99 5.72 6.64 11.46
C CYS A 99 6.18 7.86 12.26
N SER A 100 7.50 8.08 12.33
CA SER A 100 8.08 9.30 12.91
C SER A 100 7.68 10.57 12.13
N GLU A 101 7.37 10.44 10.85
CA GLU A 101 6.72 11.48 10.05
C GLU A 101 5.19 11.39 10.22
N SER A 102 4.63 12.35 10.96
CA SER A 102 3.21 12.43 11.34
C SER A 102 2.23 12.59 10.19
N ARG A 103 2.69 13.06 9.02
CA ARG A 103 1.84 13.26 7.83
C ARG A 103 1.58 11.95 7.08
N ILE A 104 2.27 10.88 7.42
CA ILE A 104 2.06 9.57 6.83
C ILE A 104 0.96 8.85 7.59
N SER A 105 -0.10 8.51 6.88
CA SER A 105 -1.03 7.47 7.30
C SER A 105 -0.65 6.17 6.61
N CYS A 106 -0.41 5.11 7.38
CA CYS A 106 -0.07 3.79 6.84
C CYS A 106 -0.93 2.71 7.52
N VAL A 107 -1.47 1.80 6.70
CA VAL A 107 -2.21 0.63 7.17
C VAL A 107 -1.87 -0.59 6.33
N GLN A 108 -1.95 -1.76 6.95
CA GLN A 108 -1.69 -3.05 6.35
C GLN A 108 -2.80 -4.04 6.71
N PHE A 109 -3.18 -4.89 5.76
CA PHE A 109 -4.08 -6.01 6.04
C PHE A 109 -3.88 -7.14 5.02
N ASP A 110 -4.08 -8.36 5.48
CA ASP A 110 -4.03 -9.54 4.62
C ASP A 110 -5.38 -9.79 3.94
N ARG A 111 -5.32 -10.15 2.67
CA ARG A 111 -6.45 -10.67 1.93
C ARG A 111 -6.49 -12.20 2.01
N ASN A 112 -7.68 -12.75 1.82
CA ASN A 112 -7.95 -14.17 1.83
C ASN A 112 -7.22 -14.97 0.73
N ASP A 113 -6.70 -14.31 -0.30
CA ASP A 113 -5.89 -14.91 -1.36
C ASP A 113 -4.37 -14.82 -1.09
N GLY A 114 -3.97 -14.50 0.13
CA GLY A 114 -2.57 -14.51 0.56
C GLY A 114 -1.78 -13.26 0.16
N VAL A 115 -2.45 -12.21 -0.32
CA VAL A 115 -1.85 -10.92 -0.69
C VAL A 115 -1.89 -9.95 0.49
N LEU A 116 -0.76 -9.33 0.80
CA LEU A 116 -0.66 -8.23 1.78
C LEU A 116 -0.96 -6.95 1.04
N VAL A 117 -1.94 -6.21 1.55
CA VAL A 117 -2.23 -4.87 1.06
C VAL A 117 -1.64 -3.86 2.02
N THR A 118 -0.77 -2.99 1.51
CA THR A 118 -0.29 -1.81 2.23
C THR A 118 -0.85 -0.56 1.55
N ILE A 119 -1.42 0.35 2.33
CA ILE A 119 -1.79 1.69 1.86
C ILE A 119 -0.93 2.70 2.61
N ALA A 120 -0.18 3.51 1.88
CA ALA A 120 0.56 4.65 2.39
C ALA A 120 -0.03 5.93 1.79
N SER A 121 -0.33 6.91 2.65
CA SER A 121 -1.03 8.13 2.27
C SER A 121 -0.38 9.35 2.93
N TRP A 122 -0.21 10.43 2.17
CA TRP A 122 0.38 11.68 2.63
C TRP A 122 -0.70 12.73 2.92
N ASP A 123 -0.68 13.29 4.13
CA ASP A 123 -1.54 14.39 4.58
C ASP A 123 -3.06 14.08 4.50
N ARG A 124 -3.40 12.80 4.38
CA ARG A 124 -4.76 12.30 4.22
C ARG A 124 -4.94 11.05 5.08
N PRO A 125 -5.93 11.05 6.00
CA PRO A 125 -6.22 9.88 6.80
C PRO A 125 -6.76 8.75 5.93
N ILE A 126 -6.50 7.51 6.34
CA ILE A 126 -7.09 6.32 5.72
C ILE A 126 -8.32 5.91 6.54
N THR A 127 -9.49 5.99 5.91
CA THR A 127 -10.78 5.64 6.50
C THR A 127 -11.16 4.20 6.20
N ASP A 128 -12.04 3.63 7.02
CA ASP A 128 -12.43 2.22 6.91
C ASP A 128 -13.16 1.90 5.60
N ASP A 129 -13.86 2.88 5.02
CA ASP A 129 -14.50 2.77 3.71
C ASP A 129 -13.50 2.47 2.58
N LEU A 130 -12.24 2.92 2.70
CA LEU A 130 -11.24 2.68 1.68
C LEU A 130 -10.89 1.19 1.57
N TYR A 131 -10.83 0.48 2.70
CA TYR A 131 -10.58 -0.96 2.71
C TYR A 131 -11.67 -1.71 1.96
N ALA A 132 -12.91 -1.26 2.09
CA ALA A 132 -14.07 -1.86 1.46
C ALA A 132 -14.12 -1.68 -0.07
N LEU A 133 -13.40 -0.71 -0.60
CA LEU A 133 -13.36 -0.40 -2.02
C LEU A 133 -12.24 -1.17 -2.76
N LEU A 134 -11.29 -1.74 -2.03
CA LEU A 134 -10.16 -2.48 -2.61
C LEU A 134 -10.62 -3.89 -3.00
N LYS A 135 -11.10 -3.99 -4.24
CA LYS A 135 -11.42 -5.27 -4.86
C LYS A 135 -10.19 -6.17 -4.94
N PRO A 136 -10.37 -7.49 -4.86
CA PRO A 136 -9.29 -8.41 -5.13
C PRO A 136 -8.71 -8.17 -6.53
N LEU A 137 -7.41 -7.92 -6.62
CA LEU A 137 -6.68 -7.99 -7.88
C LEU A 137 -6.74 -9.43 -8.43
N PRO A 138 -7.00 -9.62 -9.74
CA PRO A 138 -7.02 -10.95 -10.36
C PRO A 138 -5.71 -11.71 -10.12
N ALA A 139 -5.81 -12.98 -9.70
CA ALA A 139 -4.64 -13.81 -9.40
C ALA A 139 -3.70 -13.98 -10.60
N GLU A 140 -4.25 -13.94 -11.82
CA GLU A 140 -3.52 -14.03 -13.08
C GLU A 140 -2.51 -12.89 -13.27
N LEU A 141 -2.72 -11.73 -12.62
CA LEU A 141 -1.76 -10.62 -12.65
C LEU A 141 -0.43 -10.96 -11.96
N PHE A 142 -0.44 -11.91 -11.02
CA PHE A 142 0.75 -12.34 -10.28
C PHE A 142 1.41 -13.59 -10.91
N GLN A 143 0.77 -14.22 -11.90
CA GLN A 143 1.22 -15.49 -12.49
C GLN A 143 2.08 -15.32 -13.76
N GLN A 144 2.65 -14.15 -14.02
CA GLN A 144 3.53 -14.01 -15.18
C GLN A 144 4.84 -14.77 -14.95
N GLY A 145 5.01 -15.83 -15.76
CA GLY A 145 6.25 -16.56 -16.00
C GLY A 145 6.56 -16.56 -17.49
#